data_AF-A0A7C5P4H5-F1
#
_entry.id   AF-A0A7C5P4H5-F1
#
_cell.length_a   1.000
_cell.length_b   1.000
_cell.length_c   1.000
_cell.angle_alpha   90.00
_cell.angle_beta   90.00
_cell.angle_gamma   90.00
#
_symmetry.space_group_name_H-M   'P 1'
#
loop_
_entity.id
_entity.type
_entity.pdbx_description
1 polymer ?
#
loop_
_entity_poly.entity_id
_entity_poly.type
_entity_poly.pdbx_seq_one_letter_code
_entity_poly.pdbx_strand_id
1 'polypeptide(L)' 'MEELRERVEVLDQGRITIPKSIRDKLGIRRGSILEVYLKGKAIIMEVLVK' A
#
# COMPACT_ATOMS: atom_id res chain seq x y z
N MET A 1 4.00 -0.87 -18.52
CA MET A 1 2.89 -0.74 -17.56
C MET A 1 3.00 0.64 -16.92
N GLU A 2 1.91 1.39 -16.89
CA GLU A 2 1.91 2.74 -16.33
C GLU A 2 2.08 2.71 -14.80
N GLU A 3 3.04 3.50 -14.31
CA GLU A 3 3.36 3.60 -12.90
C GLU A 3 2.40 4.58 -12.22
N LEU A 4 1.54 4.08 -11.34
CA LEU A 4 0.62 4.91 -10.58
C LEU A 4 1.33 5.43 -9.32
N ARG A 5 1.50 6.74 -9.22
CA ARG A 5 2.14 7.41 -8.08
C ARG A 5 1.19 8.40 -7.45
N GLU A 6 1.00 8.27 -6.13
CA GLU A 6 0.29 9.25 -5.32
C GLU A 6 1.11 9.58 -4.09
N ARG A 7 1.06 10.85 -3.66
CA ARG A 7 1.71 11.31 -2.44
C ARG A 7 0.69 11.25 -1.31
N VAL A 8 1.08 10.62 -0.21
CA VAL A 8 0.26 10.50 0.99
C VAL A 8 1.02 11.06 2.18
N GLU A 9 0.29 11.61 3.13
CA GLU A 9 0.84 12.01 4.42
C GLU A 9 0.91 10.81 5.35
N VAL A 10 1.97 10.75 6.15
CA VAL A 10 2.09 9.79 7.25
C VAL A 10 1.39 10.41 8.45
N LEU A 11 0.34 9.73 8.92
CA LEU A 11 -0.44 10.12 10.09
C LEU A 11 0.24 9.63 11.37
N ASP A 12 -0.50 9.67 12.48
CA ASP A 12 -0.05 9.17 13.76
C ASP A 12 0.41 7.70 13.70
N GLN A 13 1.42 7.38 14.51
CA GLN A 13 1.95 6.01 14.64
C GLN A 13 2.43 5.37 13.32
N GLY A 14 2.80 6.18 12.33
CA GLY A 14 3.29 5.70 11.04
C GLY A 14 2.19 5.18 10.10
N ARG A 15 0.91 5.50 10.38
CA ARG A 15 -0.21 5.08 9.54
C ARG A 15 -0.23 5.85 8.23
N ILE A 16 -0.53 5.15 7.13
CA ILE A 16 -0.78 5.76 5.83
C ILE A 16 -2.13 5.32 5.30
N THR A 17 -2.77 6.19 4.53
CA THR A 17 -3.97 5.82 3.76
C THR A 17 -3.52 5.31 2.40
N ILE A 18 -3.83 4.05 2.07
CA ILE A 18 -3.65 3.56 0.69
C ILE A 18 -4.69 4.26 -0.19
N PRO A 19 -4.32 5.06 -1.19
CA PRO A 19 -5.28 5.81 -2.02
C PRO A 19 -6.27 4.91 -2.76
N LYS A 20 -7.46 5.44 -3.05
CA LYS A 20 -8.55 4.66 -3.65
C LYS A 20 -8.15 3.99 -4.97
N SER A 21 -7.47 4.73 -5.85
CA SER A 21 -6.96 4.24 -7.14
C SER A 21 -6.07 2.99 -6.99
N ILE A 22 -5.18 2.98 -6.00
CA ILE A 22 -4.25 1.88 -5.72
C ILE A 22 -5.01 0.72 -5.09
N ARG A 23 -5.90 0.97 -4.12
CA ARG A 23 -6.72 -0.09 -3.50
C ARG A 23 -7.58 -0.81 -4.54
N ASP A 24 -8.24 -0.06 -5.42
CA ASP A 24 -9.14 -0.61 -6.43
C ASP A 24 -8.34 -1.46 -7.43
N LYS A 25 -7.14 -1.02 -7.84
CA LYS A 25 -6.26 -1.75 -8.75
C LYS A 25 -5.65 -3.02 -8.14
N LEU A 26 -5.35 -3.01 -6.83
CA LEU A 26 -4.78 -4.14 -6.10
C LEU A 26 -5.85 -5.04 -5.45
N GLY A 27 -7.14 -4.69 -5.55
CA GLY A 27 -8.22 -5.45 -4.92
C GLY A 27 -8.21 -5.43 -3.39
N ILE A 28 -7.58 -4.42 -2.76
CA ILE A 28 -7.46 -4.31 -1.31
C ILE A 28 -8.81 -3.93 -0.72
N ARG A 29 -9.30 -4.74 0.23
CA ARG A 29 -10.58 -4.55 0.92
C ARG A 29 -10.37 -4.60 2.43
N ARG A 30 -11.43 -4.25 3.18
CA ARG A 30 -11.41 -4.41 4.64
C ARG A 30 -11.09 -5.87 5.01
N GLY A 31 -10.06 -6.06 5.82
CA GLY A 31 -9.60 -7.39 6.24
C GLY A 31 -8.53 -8.02 5.33
N SER A 32 -8.16 -7.40 4.21
CA SER A 32 -6.97 -7.80 3.46
C SER A 32 -5.73 -7.68 4.35
N ILE A 33 -4.84 -8.67 4.26
CA ILE A 33 -3.55 -8.68 4.94
C ILE A 33 -2.49 -8.30 3.90
N LEU A 34 -1.63 -7.35 4.25
CA LEU A 34 -0.50 -6.97 3.43
C LEU A 34 0.79 -7.33 4.17
N GLU A 35 1.74 -7.89 3.46
CA GLU A 35 3.12 -7.99 3.92
C GLU A 35 3.83 -6.67 3.64
N VAL A 36 4.59 -6.18 4.63
CA VAL A 36 5.33 -4.92 4.54
C VAL A 36 6.79 -5.21 4.81
N TYR A 37 7.66 -4.86 3.86
CA TYR A 37 9.09 -5.11 3.99
C TYR A 37 9.93 -3.99 3.36
N LEU A 38 11.20 -3.92 3.75
CA LEU A 38 12.15 -2.93 3.24
C LEU A 38 12.91 -3.49 2.05
N LYS A 39 13.00 -2.70 0.97
CA LYS A 39 13.88 -2.96 -0.17
C LYS A 39 14.72 -1.72 -0.44
N GLY A 40 15.96 -1.74 0.06
CA GLY A 40 16.85 -0.57 0.03
C GLY A 40 16.27 0.58 0.85
N LYS A 41 15.96 1.71 0.19
CA LYS A 41 15.32 2.89 0.82
C LYS A 41 13.81 2.98 0.56
N ALA A 42 13.20 1.91 0.06
CA ALA A 42 11.77 1.85 -0.22
C ALA A 42 11.05 0.90 0.74
N ILE A 43 9.84 1.27 1.13
CA ILE A 43 8.86 0.37 1.73
C ILE A 43 8.08 -0.28 0.60
N ILE A 44 8.03 -1.61 0.60
CA ILE A 44 7.22 -2.39 -0.33
C ILE A 44 6.06 -3.00 0.45
N MET A 45 4.88 -3.02 -0.18
CA MET A 45 3.69 -3.66 0.37
C MET A 45 3.14 -4.64 -0.66
N GLU A 46 2.93 -5.89 -0.25
CA GLU A 46 2.38 -6.94 -1.10
C GLU A 46 1.10 -7.49 -0.50
N VAL A 47 0.08 -7.71 -1.33
CA VAL A 47 -1.19 -8.29 -0.88
C VAL A 47 -1.00 -9.77 -0.70
N LEU A 48 -1.19 -10.26 0.52
CA LEU A 48 -1.22 -11.69 0.78
C LEU A 48 -2.60 -12.21 0.36
N VAL A 49 -2.62 -13.06 -0.66
CA VAL A 49 -3.82 -13.83 -1.00
C VAL A 49 -3.95 -14.92 0.08
N LYS A 50 -5.16 -15.11 0.60
CA LYS A 50 -5.45 -16.29 1.41
C LYS A 50 -5.42 -17.55 0.56
#